data_AF-A0A7U9XFG8-F1
#
_entry.id   AF-A0A7U9XFG8-F1
#
_cell.length_a   1.000
_cell.length_b   1.000
_cell.length_c   1.000
_cell.angle_alpha   90.00
_cell.angle_beta   90.00
_cell.angle_gamma   90.00
#
_symmetry.space_group_name_H-M   'P 1'
#
loop_
_entity.id
_entity.type
_entity.pdbx_description
1 polymer ?
#
loop_
_entity_poly.entity_id
_entity_poly.type
_entity_poly.pdbx_seq_one_letter_code
_entity_poly.pdbx_strand_id
1 'polypeptide(L)'
;MGYTKEAIKERIEKRVKVQEKFPVKKKFPFPKRPDAKRTLIDTDKEKFQDNGALKHWADIQNLKIAAASYAEGGSVEGLKQKISERNAVAKAARSAIVDLEHEMKDKAEILKYAKQYMANRKYQRGYEKAKDQDAYFRSHETQIILFGGAENMLKRYGIKTASLDVEKMQAEYDAMTVQKAKLKKTYQTAEKEVAEADKQLKNIKQYLGIEKDGQEAIKKHKKQDISL
;
A
#
# COMPACT_ATOMS: atom_id res chain seq x y z
N MET A 1 -26.85 -45.02 39.02
CA MET A 1 -28.21 -45.05 38.47
C MET A 1 -28.12 -45.05 36.95
N GLY A 2 -28.42 -46.18 36.34
CA GLY A 2 -28.13 -46.45 34.93
C GLY A 2 -29.02 -45.65 33.98
N TYR A 3 -28.46 -45.28 32.83
CA TYR A 3 -29.20 -44.64 31.75
C TYR A 3 -30.22 -45.63 31.18
N THR A 4 -31.47 -45.54 31.64
CA THR A 4 -32.57 -46.30 31.04
C THR A 4 -32.95 -45.67 29.69
N LYS A 5 -33.46 -46.50 28.77
CA LYS A 5 -33.90 -46.07 27.44
C LYS A 5 -34.89 -44.90 27.51
N GLU A 6 -35.74 -44.88 28.53
CA GLU A 6 -36.73 -43.83 28.77
C GLU A 6 -36.10 -42.51 29.18
N ALA A 7 -35.10 -42.54 30.09
CA ALA A 7 -34.38 -41.33 30.51
C ALA A 7 -33.60 -40.68 29.35
N ILE A 8 -33.06 -41.48 28.43
CA ILE A 8 -32.40 -40.97 27.21
C ILE A 8 -33.42 -40.32 26.29
N LYS A 9 -34.56 -40.97 26.06
CA LYS A 9 -35.62 -40.45 25.20
C LYS A 9 -36.18 -39.13 25.73
N GLU A 10 -36.45 -39.05 27.02
CA GLU A 10 -36.94 -37.83 27.68
C GLU A 10 -35.91 -36.69 27.60
N ARG A 11 -34.61 -37.00 27.74
CA ARG A 11 -33.53 -36.02 27.60
C ARG A 11 -33.41 -35.47 26.18
N ILE A 12 -33.59 -36.31 25.17
CA ILE A 12 -33.59 -35.90 23.76
C ILE A 12 -34.81 -35.03 23.47
N GLU A 13 -36.01 -35.45 23.89
CA GLU A 13 -37.24 -34.66 23.71
C GLU A 13 -37.17 -33.29 24.38
N LYS A 14 -36.63 -33.21 25.61
CA LYS A 14 -36.40 -31.93 26.29
C LYS A 14 -35.43 -31.04 25.50
N ARG A 15 -34.35 -31.60 24.94
CA ARG A 15 -33.40 -30.85 24.10
C ARG A 15 -34.05 -30.33 22.81
N VAL A 16 -34.84 -31.16 22.13
CA VAL A 16 -35.53 -30.77 20.89
C VAL A 16 -36.53 -29.65 21.15
N LYS A 17 -37.35 -29.75 22.21
CA LYS A 17 -38.31 -28.71 22.59
C LYS A 17 -37.63 -27.38 22.96
N VAL A 18 -36.47 -27.42 23.61
CA VAL A 18 -35.66 -26.21 23.91
C VAL A 18 -35.13 -25.59 22.62
N GLN A 19 -34.71 -26.42 21.66
CA GLN A 19 -34.17 -25.99 20.37
C GLN A 19 -35.25 -25.42 19.43
N GLU A 20 -36.49 -25.91 19.53
CA GLU A 20 -37.67 -25.34 18.85
C GLU A 20 -38.07 -23.98 19.44
N LYS A 21 -38.04 -23.83 20.78
CA LYS A 21 -38.37 -22.57 21.47
C LYS A 21 -37.33 -21.47 21.26
N PHE A 22 -36.07 -21.86 21.07
CA PHE A 22 -34.97 -20.93 20.77
C PHE A 22 -34.27 -21.41 19.50
N PRO A 23 -34.83 -21.13 18.31
CA PRO A 23 -34.18 -21.50 17.07
C PRO A 23 -32.83 -20.80 17.02
N VAL A 24 -31.75 -21.57 17.11
CA VAL A 24 -30.40 -21.07 16.92
C VAL A 24 -30.35 -20.58 15.47
N LYS A 25 -30.51 -19.27 15.27
CA LYS A 25 -30.37 -18.63 13.96
C LYS A 25 -29.10 -19.19 13.33
N LYS A 26 -29.18 -19.74 12.10
CA LYS A 26 -28.01 -20.25 11.36
C LYS A 26 -26.90 -19.22 11.54
N LYS A 27 -25.87 -19.58 12.30
CA LYS A 27 -24.73 -18.69 12.54
C LYS A 27 -24.23 -18.30 11.16
N PHE A 28 -24.27 -17.01 10.81
CA PHE A 28 -23.64 -16.55 9.58
C PHE A 28 -22.22 -17.12 9.60
N PRO A 29 -21.79 -17.88 8.58
CA PRO A 29 -20.45 -18.41 8.57
C PRO A 29 -19.52 -17.21 8.65
N PHE A 30 -18.75 -17.13 9.74
CA PHE A 30 -17.73 -16.09 9.86
C PHE A 30 -16.87 -16.18 8.59
N PRO A 31 -16.63 -15.05 7.90
CA PRO A 31 -15.84 -15.06 6.68
C PRO A 31 -14.51 -15.73 6.97
N LYS A 32 -14.30 -16.92 6.39
CA LYS A 32 -13.08 -17.69 6.57
C LYS A 32 -11.97 -16.97 5.82
N ARG A 33 -11.00 -16.43 6.55
CA ARG A 33 -9.78 -15.93 5.94
C ARG A 33 -8.98 -17.13 5.41
N PRO A 34 -8.37 -17.05 4.21
CA PRO A 34 -7.50 -18.10 3.73
C PRO A 34 -6.36 -18.32 4.73
N ASP A 35 -6.06 -19.58 5.03
CA ASP A 35 -5.14 -19.93 6.12
C ASP A 35 -3.72 -19.39 5.89
N ALA A 36 -3.28 -19.33 4.63
CA ALA A 36 -1.99 -18.77 4.24
C ALA A 36 -1.84 -17.27 4.56
N LYS A 37 -2.95 -16.53 4.70
CA LYS A 37 -2.96 -15.12 5.10
C LYS A 37 -3.06 -14.93 6.62
N ARG A 38 -3.06 -15.99 7.43
CA ARG A 38 -3.10 -15.93 8.89
C ARG A 38 -1.67 -15.93 9.45
N THR A 39 -1.50 -15.45 10.68
CA THR A 39 -0.22 -15.55 11.41
C THR A 39 -0.30 -16.74 12.36
N LEU A 40 0.85 -17.37 12.64
CA LEU A 40 0.92 -18.40 13.67
C LEU A 40 0.43 -17.89 15.03
N ILE A 41 -0.18 -18.79 15.77
CA ILE A 41 -0.58 -18.62 17.15
C ILE A 41 0.63 -18.91 18.01
N ASP A 42 1.00 -17.94 18.84
CA ASP A 42 2.04 -18.12 19.86
C ASP A 42 1.52 -19.02 20.99
N THR A 43 2.00 -20.27 21.01
CA THR A 43 1.66 -21.32 21.97
C THR A 43 2.47 -21.26 23.26
N ASP A 44 3.43 -20.35 23.36
CA ASP A 44 4.32 -20.25 24.55
C ASP A 44 3.65 -19.46 25.70
N LYS A 45 2.44 -18.91 25.49
CA LYS A 45 1.68 -18.14 26.49
C LYS A 45 1.06 -19.03 27.58
N GLU A 46 0.95 -18.50 28.79
CA GLU A 46 0.44 -19.17 30.01
C GLU A 46 -0.86 -19.98 29.77
N LYS A 47 -1.86 -19.37 29.11
CA LYS A 47 -3.13 -20.03 28.77
C LYS A 47 -3.02 -21.33 27.95
N PHE A 48 -1.93 -21.52 27.22
CA PHE A 48 -1.66 -22.75 26.45
C PHE A 48 -0.82 -23.76 27.25
N GLN A 49 -0.12 -23.33 28.30
CA GLN A 49 0.55 -24.23 29.24
C GLN A 49 -0.48 -24.89 30.16
N ASP A 50 -1.47 -24.13 30.61
CA ASP A 50 -2.50 -24.60 31.56
C ASP A 50 -3.54 -25.54 30.92
N ASN A 51 -3.73 -25.45 29.59
CA ASN A 51 -4.77 -26.20 28.88
C ASN A 51 -4.20 -26.94 27.66
N GLY A 52 -3.92 -28.23 27.85
CA GLY A 52 -3.40 -29.11 26.79
C GLY A 52 -4.32 -29.26 25.58
N ALA A 53 -5.65 -29.22 25.76
CA ALA A 53 -6.60 -29.28 24.64
C ALA A 53 -6.58 -28.00 23.79
N LEU A 54 -6.43 -26.84 24.45
CA LEU A 54 -6.29 -25.55 23.77
C LEU A 54 -4.96 -25.45 23.01
N LYS A 55 -3.88 -25.96 23.62
CA LYS A 55 -2.56 -26.07 22.97
C LYS A 55 -2.62 -26.96 21.74
N HIS A 56 -3.16 -28.17 21.86
CA HIS A 56 -3.31 -29.10 20.74
C HIS A 56 -4.14 -28.50 19.59
N TRP A 57 -5.24 -27.80 19.92
CA TRP A 57 -6.00 -27.07 18.92
C TRP A 57 -5.17 -25.99 18.21
N ALA A 58 -4.38 -25.21 18.95
CA ALA A 58 -3.51 -24.18 18.39
C ALA A 58 -2.39 -24.78 17.52
N ASP A 59 -1.81 -25.91 17.91
CA ASP A 59 -0.80 -26.64 17.14
C ASP A 59 -1.36 -27.11 15.78
N ILE A 60 -2.59 -27.64 15.78
CA ILE A 60 -3.28 -28.02 14.53
C ILE A 60 -3.54 -26.78 13.65
N GLN A 61 -3.93 -25.64 14.23
CA GLN A 61 -4.10 -24.41 13.45
C GLN A 61 -2.78 -23.92 12.88
N ASN A 62 -1.70 -23.97 13.66
CA ASN A 62 -0.37 -23.57 13.24
C ASN A 62 0.15 -24.44 12.09
N LEU A 63 -0.04 -25.75 12.17
CA LEU A 63 0.29 -26.68 11.08
C LEU A 63 -0.48 -26.31 9.80
N LYS A 64 -1.78 -26.03 9.89
CA LYS A 64 -2.59 -25.62 8.73
C LYS A 64 -2.09 -24.31 8.11
N ILE A 65 -1.75 -23.34 8.94
CA ILE A 65 -1.22 -22.04 8.50
C ILE A 65 0.13 -22.23 7.81
N ALA A 66 1.05 -22.97 8.41
CA ALA A 66 2.37 -23.22 7.85
C ALA A 66 2.30 -24.00 6.53
N ALA A 67 1.49 -25.06 6.47
CA ALA A 67 1.26 -25.83 5.25
C ALA A 67 0.65 -24.97 4.13
N ALA A 68 -0.33 -24.13 4.46
CA ALA A 68 -0.94 -23.21 3.49
C ALA A 68 0.06 -22.13 3.03
N SER A 69 0.86 -21.57 3.93
CA SER A 69 1.92 -20.61 3.59
C SER A 69 2.98 -21.23 2.68
N TYR A 70 3.35 -22.50 2.89
CA TYR A 70 4.28 -23.23 2.02
C TYR A 70 3.67 -23.56 0.66
N ALA A 71 2.39 -23.98 0.62
CA ALA A 71 1.71 -24.31 -0.62
C ALA A 71 1.50 -23.09 -1.54
N GLU A 72 1.18 -21.92 -0.98
CA GLU A 72 0.98 -20.69 -1.76
C GLU A 72 2.29 -19.94 -2.03
N GLY A 73 3.21 -19.95 -1.06
CA GLY A 73 4.48 -19.23 -1.13
C GLY A 73 5.60 -19.96 -1.87
N GLY A 74 5.56 -21.29 -1.90
CA GLY A 74 6.63 -22.14 -2.40
C GLY A 74 7.76 -22.33 -1.38
N SER A 75 8.97 -22.61 -1.87
CA SER A 75 10.14 -22.84 -1.03
C SER A 75 10.60 -21.56 -0.31
N VAL A 76 11.35 -21.74 0.78
CA VAL A 76 11.95 -20.63 1.55
C VAL A 76 12.84 -19.76 0.67
N GLU A 77 13.68 -20.37 -0.16
CA GLU A 77 14.53 -19.69 -1.14
C GLU A 77 13.72 -18.96 -2.21
N GLY A 78 12.66 -19.59 -2.73
CA GLY A 78 11.76 -18.95 -3.69
C GLY A 78 11.07 -17.72 -3.12
N LEU A 79 10.63 -17.78 -1.86
CA LEU A 79 10.06 -16.63 -1.15
C LEU A 79 11.08 -15.50 -0.96
N LYS A 80 12.32 -15.80 -0.53
CA LYS A 80 13.39 -14.81 -0.40
C LYS A 80 13.69 -14.12 -1.75
N GLN A 81 13.76 -14.90 -2.82
CA GLN A 81 13.97 -14.38 -4.16
C GLN A 81 12.82 -13.46 -4.59
N LYS A 82 11.56 -13.90 -4.43
CA LYS A 82 10.37 -13.10 -4.71
C LYS A 82 10.35 -11.79 -3.95
N ILE A 83 10.70 -11.80 -2.66
CA ILE A 83 10.82 -10.60 -1.82
C ILE A 83 11.88 -9.65 -2.40
N SER A 84 13.05 -10.16 -2.78
CA SER A 84 14.13 -9.36 -3.36
C SER A 84 13.70 -8.70 -4.68
N GLU A 85 13.13 -9.49 -5.60
CA GLU A 85 12.66 -9.03 -6.90
C GLU A 85 11.56 -7.97 -6.76
N ARG A 86 10.56 -8.20 -5.90
CA ARG A 86 9.46 -7.25 -5.69
C ARG A 86 9.90 -5.99 -4.96
N ASN A 87 10.85 -6.09 -4.04
CA ASN A 87 11.48 -4.91 -3.44
C ASN A 87 12.26 -4.09 -4.47
N ALA A 88 12.96 -4.73 -5.41
CA ALA A 88 13.62 -4.02 -6.50
C ALA A 88 12.62 -3.27 -7.38
N VAL A 89 11.47 -3.89 -7.71
CA VAL A 89 10.36 -3.23 -8.43
C VAL A 89 9.80 -2.06 -7.64
N ALA A 90 9.54 -2.22 -6.33
CA ALA A 90 9.05 -1.14 -5.48
C ALA A 90 10.03 0.04 -5.41
N LYS A 91 11.33 -0.25 -5.28
CA LYS A 91 12.40 0.76 -5.26
C LYS A 91 12.48 1.51 -6.60
N ALA A 92 12.44 0.79 -7.72
CA ALA A 92 12.46 1.39 -9.06
C ALA A 92 11.23 2.27 -9.29
N ALA A 93 10.02 1.79 -8.93
CA ALA A 93 8.79 2.57 -9.03
C ALA A 93 8.84 3.83 -8.15
N ARG A 94 9.40 3.74 -6.94
CA ARG A 94 9.57 4.90 -6.05
C ARG A 94 10.52 5.94 -6.64
N SER A 95 11.65 5.54 -7.20
CA SER A 95 12.58 6.45 -7.89
C SER A 95 11.88 7.15 -9.05
N ALA A 96 11.23 6.38 -9.92
CA ALA A 96 10.52 6.92 -11.08
C ALA A 96 9.40 7.91 -10.69
N ILE A 97 8.73 7.71 -9.55
CA ILE A 97 7.75 8.67 -9.04
C ILE A 97 8.42 10.00 -8.67
N VAL A 98 9.56 9.95 -7.97
CA VAL A 98 10.28 11.16 -7.54
C VAL A 98 10.82 11.91 -8.75
N ASP A 99 11.43 11.20 -9.70
CA ASP A 99 11.96 11.79 -10.94
C ASP A 99 10.82 12.47 -11.73
N LEU A 100 9.68 11.79 -11.87
CA LEU A 100 8.49 12.34 -12.51
C LEU A 100 7.90 13.55 -11.75
N GLU A 101 7.95 13.56 -10.42
CA GLU A 101 7.50 14.70 -9.60
C GLU A 101 8.36 15.94 -9.83
N HIS A 102 9.67 15.78 -9.99
CA HIS A 102 10.55 16.89 -10.35
C HIS A 102 10.22 17.45 -11.72
N GLU A 103 10.08 16.59 -12.74
CA GLU A 103 9.71 17.03 -14.09
C GLU A 103 8.31 17.70 -14.12
N MET A 104 7.34 17.16 -13.38
CA MET A 104 6.00 17.72 -13.28
C MET A 104 6.02 19.12 -12.67
N LYS A 105 6.91 19.39 -11.72
CA LYS A 105 7.04 20.71 -11.10
C LYS A 105 7.46 21.76 -12.13
N ASP A 106 8.50 21.47 -12.89
CA ASP A 106 9.00 22.39 -13.92
C ASP A 106 7.92 22.64 -14.99
N LYS A 107 7.25 21.59 -15.45
CA LYS A 107 6.13 21.72 -16.40
C LYS A 107 4.94 22.48 -15.81
N ALA A 108 4.62 22.32 -14.54
CA ALA A 108 3.53 23.05 -13.89
C ALA A 108 3.83 24.55 -13.79
N GLU A 109 5.08 24.92 -13.45
CA GLU A 109 5.52 26.32 -13.41
C GLU A 109 5.44 26.95 -14.80
N ILE A 110 5.96 26.28 -15.82
CA ILE A 110 5.87 26.70 -17.21
C ILE A 110 4.40 26.89 -17.63
N LEU A 111 3.54 25.90 -17.36
CA LEU A 111 2.12 25.93 -17.70
C LEU A 111 1.39 27.09 -17.02
N LYS A 112 1.73 27.39 -15.76
CA LYS A 112 1.20 28.55 -15.03
C LYS A 112 1.53 29.85 -15.76
N TYR A 113 2.80 30.07 -16.12
CA TYR A 113 3.20 31.28 -16.84
C TYR A 113 2.62 31.33 -18.25
N ALA A 114 2.50 30.20 -18.94
CA ALA A 114 1.86 30.09 -20.25
C ALA A 114 0.38 30.55 -20.20
N LYS A 115 -0.38 30.07 -19.21
CA LYS A 115 -1.76 30.50 -18.97
C LYS A 115 -1.85 32.00 -18.64
N GLN A 116 -0.96 32.48 -17.78
CA GLN A 116 -0.90 33.90 -17.40
C GLN A 116 -0.56 34.81 -18.59
N TYR A 117 0.37 34.39 -19.45
CA TYR A 117 0.71 35.09 -20.69
C TYR A 117 -0.50 35.19 -21.61
N MET A 118 -1.17 34.07 -21.88
CA MET A 118 -2.33 34.02 -22.78
C MET A 118 -3.52 34.83 -22.25
N ALA A 119 -3.80 34.76 -20.94
CA ALA A 119 -4.89 35.51 -20.32
C ALA A 119 -4.70 37.03 -20.40
N ASN A 120 -3.45 37.49 -20.25
CA ASN A 120 -3.13 38.93 -20.21
C ASN A 120 -2.72 39.53 -21.56
N ARG A 121 -2.48 38.70 -22.59
CA ARG A 121 -2.06 39.12 -23.94
C ARG A 121 -2.99 40.15 -24.60
N LYS A 122 -4.27 40.17 -24.23
CA LYS A 122 -5.24 41.16 -24.74
C LYS A 122 -4.98 42.57 -24.22
N TYR A 123 -4.54 42.71 -22.97
CA TYR A 123 -4.23 44.01 -22.37
C TYR A 123 -2.93 44.58 -22.93
N GLN A 124 -1.93 43.74 -23.13
CA GLN A 124 -0.70 44.15 -23.81
C GLN A 124 -0.99 44.68 -25.23
N ARG A 125 -1.78 43.94 -26.02
CA ARG A 125 -2.19 44.39 -27.36
C ARG A 125 -3.04 45.67 -27.34
N GLY A 126 -3.82 45.89 -26.28
CA GLY A 126 -4.59 47.12 -26.09
C GLY A 126 -3.69 48.30 -25.76
N TYR A 127 -2.71 48.11 -24.87
CA TYR A 127 -1.70 49.10 -24.50
C TYR A 127 -0.87 49.55 -25.71
N GLU A 128 -0.40 48.62 -26.52
CA GLU A 128 0.36 48.91 -27.76
C GLU A 128 -0.44 49.74 -28.77
N LYS A 129 -1.78 49.62 -28.74
CA LYS A 129 -2.70 50.31 -29.68
C LYS A 129 -3.39 51.53 -29.08
N ALA A 130 -3.20 51.81 -27.79
CA ALA A 130 -3.89 52.88 -27.10
C ALA A 130 -3.40 54.24 -27.59
N LYS A 131 -4.34 55.18 -27.81
CA LYS A 131 -4.01 56.57 -28.16
C LYS A 131 -3.30 57.29 -27.02
N ASP A 132 -3.71 57.01 -25.79
CA ASP A 132 -3.05 57.44 -24.55
C ASP A 132 -2.61 56.20 -23.79
N GLN A 133 -1.30 55.91 -23.89
CA GLN A 133 -0.70 54.73 -23.27
C GLN A 133 -0.63 54.84 -21.75
N ASP A 134 -0.40 56.04 -21.20
CA ASP A 134 -0.25 56.22 -19.75
C ASP A 134 -1.60 56.04 -19.05
N ALA A 135 -2.67 56.63 -19.59
CA ALA A 135 -4.02 56.41 -19.06
C ALA A 135 -4.44 54.92 -19.14
N TYR A 136 -4.10 54.24 -20.24
CA TYR A 136 -4.39 52.81 -20.40
C TYR A 136 -3.55 51.93 -19.45
N PHE A 137 -2.28 52.27 -19.23
CA PHE A 137 -1.44 51.56 -18.29
C PHE A 137 -2.02 51.64 -16.89
N ARG A 138 -2.40 52.84 -16.43
CA ARG A 138 -2.98 53.02 -15.09
C ARG A 138 -4.28 52.24 -14.88
N SER A 139 -5.10 52.03 -15.92
CA SER A 139 -6.34 51.27 -15.81
C SER A 139 -6.14 49.74 -15.87
N HIS A 140 -5.02 49.26 -16.40
CA HIS A 140 -4.71 47.84 -16.61
C HIS A 140 -3.32 47.43 -16.13
N GLU A 141 -2.78 48.16 -15.15
CA GLU A 141 -1.40 48.05 -14.69
C GLU A 141 -1.04 46.62 -14.29
N THR A 142 -1.89 46.01 -13.45
CA THR A 142 -1.67 44.63 -12.98
C THR A 142 -1.60 43.64 -14.13
N GLN A 143 -2.49 43.71 -15.12
CA GLN A 143 -2.50 42.76 -16.23
C GLN A 143 -1.28 42.91 -17.12
N ILE A 144 -0.83 44.15 -17.36
CA ILE A 144 0.36 44.44 -18.17
C ILE A 144 1.63 43.94 -17.44
N ILE A 145 1.75 44.21 -16.14
CA ILE A 145 2.88 43.71 -15.34
C ILE A 145 2.90 42.17 -15.30
N LEU A 146 1.73 41.54 -15.08
CA LEU A 146 1.63 40.07 -15.08
C LEU A 146 1.95 39.46 -16.45
N PHE A 147 1.61 40.14 -17.56
CA PHE A 147 1.99 39.73 -18.90
C PHE A 147 3.51 39.76 -19.08
N GLY A 148 4.16 40.89 -18.79
CA GLY A 148 5.61 41.04 -18.92
C GLY A 148 6.38 40.10 -18.01
N GLY A 149 5.90 39.89 -16.78
CA GLY A 149 6.47 38.91 -15.85
C GLY A 149 6.37 37.47 -16.38
N ALA A 150 5.22 37.07 -16.91
CA ALA A 150 5.04 35.75 -17.50
C ALA A 150 5.90 35.55 -18.76
N GLU A 151 6.00 36.56 -19.63
CA GLU A 151 6.85 36.53 -20.81
C GLU A 151 8.32 36.33 -20.43
N ASN A 152 8.82 37.09 -19.45
CA ASN A 152 10.19 36.97 -18.97
C ASN A 152 10.48 35.59 -18.39
N MET A 153 9.55 35.00 -17.64
CA MET A 153 9.71 33.66 -17.10
C MET A 153 9.74 32.60 -18.21
N LEU A 154 8.81 32.67 -19.18
CA LEU A 154 8.81 31.75 -20.32
C LEU A 154 10.12 31.83 -21.12
N LYS A 155 10.67 33.03 -21.32
CA LYS A 155 11.98 33.24 -21.95
C LYS A 155 13.12 32.56 -21.17
N ARG A 156 13.10 32.59 -19.83
CA ARG A 156 14.10 31.90 -18.99
C ARG A 156 14.06 30.38 -19.15
N TYR A 157 12.87 29.80 -19.36
CA TYR A 157 12.71 28.38 -19.71
C TYR A 157 12.99 28.08 -21.19
N GLY A 158 13.44 29.06 -21.99
CA GLY A 158 13.73 28.88 -23.42
C GLY A 158 12.47 28.74 -24.30
N ILE A 159 11.30 29.11 -23.78
CA ILE A 159 10.03 28.95 -24.49
C ILE A 159 9.73 30.19 -25.32
N LYS A 160 9.55 29.98 -26.63
CA LYS A 160 9.13 31.04 -27.56
C LYS A 160 7.63 31.28 -27.42
N THR A 161 7.26 32.48 -27.00
CA THR A 161 5.86 32.88 -26.81
C THR A 161 5.04 32.91 -28.11
N ALA A 162 5.70 33.07 -29.26
CA ALA A 162 5.05 33.04 -30.58
C ALA A 162 4.49 31.65 -30.96
N SER A 163 5.11 30.57 -30.45
CA SER A 163 4.71 29.18 -30.71
C SER A 163 4.10 28.51 -29.47
N LEU A 164 3.53 29.31 -28.57
CA LEU A 164 2.99 28.81 -27.30
C LEU A 164 1.67 28.08 -27.54
N ASP A 165 1.64 26.80 -27.19
CA ASP A 165 0.45 25.96 -27.24
C ASP A 165 0.10 25.48 -25.83
N VAL A 166 -0.80 26.20 -25.17
CA VAL A 166 -1.20 25.92 -23.79
C VAL A 166 -1.99 24.62 -23.68
N GLU A 167 -2.75 24.26 -24.70
CA GLU A 167 -3.56 23.04 -24.71
C GLU A 167 -2.65 21.81 -24.75
N LYS A 168 -1.63 21.83 -25.61
CA LYS A 168 -0.62 20.78 -25.65
C LYS A 168 0.13 20.65 -24.32
N MET A 169 0.55 21.77 -23.72
CA MET A 169 1.24 21.74 -22.42
C MET A 169 0.35 21.17 -21.30
N GLN A 170 -0.94 21.50 -21.31
CA GLN A 170 -1.92 20.94 -20.38
C GLN A 170 -2.07 19.43 -20.60
N ALA A 171 -2.20 18.99 -21.85
CA ALA A 171 -2.32 17.57 -22.18
C ALA A 171 -1.08 16.76 -21.77
N GLU A 172 0.13 17.31 -21.95
CA GLU A 172 1.37 16.68 -21.48
C GLU A 172 1.41 16.56 -19.94
N TYR A 173 1.01 17.61 -19.23
CA TYR A 173 0.93 17.58 -17.76
C TYR A 173 -0.09 16.53 -17.29
N ASP A 174 -1.28 16.49 -17.91
CA ASP A 174 -2.32 15.53 -17.58
C ASP A 174 -1.85 14.09 -17.87
N ALA A 175 -1.13 13.86 -18.97
CA ALA A 175 -0.50 12.56 -19.25
C ALA A 175 0.49 12.14 -18.14
N MET A 176 1.31 13.08 -17.63
CA MET A 176 2.21 12.80 -16.50
C MET A 176 1.46 12.46 -15.22
N THR A 177 0.31 13.10 -14.94
CA THR A 177 -0.52 12.75 -13.78
C THR A 177 -1.03 11.30 -13.87
N VAL A 178 -1.41 10.85 -15.07
CA VAL A 178 -1.85 9.46 -15.32
C VAL A 178 -0.68 8.50 -15.15
N GLN A 179 0.51 8.82 -15.66
CA GLN A 179 1.71 8.01 -15.47
C GLN A 179 2.08 7.89 -13.99
N LYS A 180 2.04 8.99 -13.23
CA LYS A 180 2.27 8.99 -11.78
C LYS A 180 1.29 8.06 -11.05
N ALA A 181 0.00 8.12 -11.41
CA ALA A 181 -1.01 7.24 -10.83
C ALA A 181 -0.74 5.76 -11.14
N LYS A 182 -0.25 5.45 -12.35
CA LYS A 182 0.15 4.10 -12.74
C LYS A 182 1.35 3.61 -11.92
N LEU A 183 2.40 4.42 -11.79
CA LEU A 183 3.58 4.09 -10.98
C LEU A 183 3.22 3.87 -9.51
N LYS A 184 2.35 4.71 -8.95
CA LYS A 184 1.85 4.55 -7.58
C LYS A 184 1.12 3.22 -7.38
N LYS A 185 0.30 2.79 -8.34
CA LYS A 185 -0.34 1.47 -8.31
C LYS A 185 0.69 0.35 -8.34
N THR A 186 1.69 0.43 -9.22
CA THR A 186 2.78 -0.57 -9.30
C THR A 186 3.52 -0.69 -7.97
N TYR A 187 3.88 0.45 -7.36
CA TYR A 187 4.52 0.49 -6.05
C TYR A 187 3.67 -0.18 -4.97
N GLN A 188 2.39 0.20 -4.85
CA GLN A 188 1.49 -0.35 -3.85
C GLN A 188 1.25 -1.86 -4.02
N THR A 189 1.15 -2.33 -5.26
CA THR A 189 1.01 -3.76 -5.54
C THR A 189 2.28 -4.51 -5.15
N ALA A 190 3.46 -4.00 -5.52
CA ALA A 190 4.73 -4.61 -5.15
C ALA A 190 4.91 -4.68 -3.62
N GLU A 191 4.59 -3.62 -2.88
CA GLU A 191 4.65 -3.64 -1.40
C GLU A 191 3.71 -4.68 -0.78
N LYS A 192 2.49 -4.81 -1.31
CA LYS A 192 1.54 -5.82 -0.84
C LYS A 192 2.07 -7.23 -1.08
N GLU A 193 2.64 -7.49 -2.25
CA GLU A 193 3.21 -8.79 -2.57
C GLU A 193 4.44 -9.12 -1.70
N VAL A 194 5.29 -8.12 -1.41
CA VAL A 194 6.40 -8.27 -0.45
C VAL A 194 5.87 -8.61 0.92
N ALA A 195 4.87 -7.86 1.43
CA ALA A 195 4.30 -8.09 2.75
C ALA A 195 3.64 -9.47 2.88
N GLU A 196 2.95 -9.94 1.83
CA GLU A 196 2.36 -11.29 1.79
C GLU A 196 3.45 -12.37 1.78
N ALA A 197 4.49 -12.23 0.96
CA ALA A 197 5.60 -13.17 0.88
C ALA A 197 6.43 -13.20 2.18
N ASP A 198 6.71 -12.05 2.79
CA ASP A 198 7.38 -11.95 4.09
C ASP A 198 6.60 -12.65 5.20
N LYS A 199 5.27 -12.53 5.16
CA LYS A 199 4.40 -13.19 6.13
C LYS A 199 4.43 -14.71 5.98
N GLN A 200 4.34 -15.20 4.74
CA GLN A 200 4.45 -16.63 4.45
C GLN A 200 5.81 -17.17 4.91
N LEU A 201 6.89 -16.43 4.61
CA LEU A 201 8.25 -16.78 5.01
C LEU A 201 8.39 -16.86 6.54
N LYS A 202 7.86 -15.87 7.28
CA LYS A 202 7.85 -15.86 8.75
C LYS A 202 7.09 -17.04 9.33
N ASN A 203 5.89 -17.32 8.81
CA ASN A 203 5.09 -18.48 9.25
C ASN A 203 5.87 -19.79 9.05
N ILE A 204 6.50 -19.99 7.89
CA ILE A 204 7.28 -21.21 7.61
C ILE A 204 8.48 -21.30 8.56
N LYS A 205 9.27 -20.23 8.69
CA LYS A 205 10.47 -20.23 9.56
C LYS A 205 10.15 -20.45 11.03
N GLN A 206 9.11 -19.79 11.54
CA GLN A 206 8.69 -19.89 12.93
C GLN A 206 8.12 -21.29 13.23
N TYR A 207 7.35 -21.88 12.31
CA TYR A 207 6.83 -23.24 12.47
C TYR A 207 7.95 -24.30 12.44
N LEU A 208 8.93 -24.13 11.55
CA LEU A 208 10.08 -25.03 11.43
C LEU A 208 11.14 -24.84 12.54
N GLY A 209 10.97 -23.86 13.43
CA GLY A 209 11.93 -23.59 14.51
C GLY A 209 13.22 -22.88 14.07
N ILE A 210 13.36 -22.55 12.78
CA ILE A 210 14.57 -21.92 12.19
C ILE A 210 14.89 -20.56 12.86
N GLU A 211 13.87 -19.83 13.32
CA GLU A 211 14.06 -18.57 14.06
C GLU A 211 14.45 -18.75 15.54
N LYS A 212 14.14 -19.91 16.15
CA LYS A 212 14.57 -20.24 17.54
C LYS A 212 16.03 -20.71 17.56
N ASP A 213 16.47 -21.46 16.55
CA ASP A 213 17.84 -21.97 16.43
C ASP A 213 18.90 -20.86 16.34
N GLY A 214 18.59 -19.75 15.65
CA GLY A 214 19.49 -18.59 15.57
C GLY A 214 19.71 -17.88 16.90
N GLN A 215 18.68 -17.79 17.76
CA GLN A 215 18.79 -17.17 19.08
C GLN A 215 19.43 -18.11 20.11
N GLU A 216 19.21 -19.42 19.99
CA GLU A 216 19.88 -20.42 20.84
C GLU A 216 21.36 -20.60 20.48
N ALA A 217 21.72 -20.53 19.20
CA ALA A 217 23.12 -20.54 18.76
C ALA A 217 23.92 -19.33 19.28
N ILE A 218 23.33 -18.13 19.24
CA ILE A 218 23.93 -16.90 19.80
C ILE A 218 24.08 -16.99 21.32
N LYS A 219 23.09 -17.58 22.03
CA LYS A 219 23.16 -17.80 23.48
C LYS A 219 24.20 -18.85 23.88
N LYS A 220 24.41 -19.89 23.06
CA LYS A 220 25.45 -20.92 23.29
C LYS A 220 26.86 -20.36 23.05
N HIS A 221 27.07 -19.57 21.98
CA HIS A 221 28.35 -18.89 21.73
C HIS A 221 28.71 -17.92 22.86
N LYS A 222 27.77 -17.07 23.31
CA LYS A 222 28.00 -16.18 24.45
C LYS A 222 28.35 -16.91 25.74
N LYS A 223 27.83 -18.11 26.00
CA LYS A 223 28.18 -18.89 27.20
C LYS A 223 29.58 -19.52 27.12
N GLN A 224 30.05 -19.83 25.92
CA GLN A 224 31.40 -20.36 25.70
C GLN A 224 32.48 -19.27 25.80
N ASP A 225 32.21 -18.05 25.35
CA ASP A 225 33.14 -16.92 25.46
C ASP A 225 33.29 -16.36 26.90
N ILE A 226 32.39 -16.70 27.83
CA ILE A 226 32.45 -16.25 29.25
C ILE A 226 33.08 -17.33 30.15
N SER A 227 33.52 -18.47 29.60
CA SER A 227 34.14 -19.59 30.35
C SER A 227 35.62 -19.82 30.02
N LEU A 228 36.32 -18.79 29.51
CA LEU A 228 37.79 -18.70 29.44
C LEU A 228 38.25 -17.53 30.30
#